data_AF-A0A654BR35-F1
#
_entry.id   AF-A0A654BR35-F1
#
_cell.length_a   1.000
_cell.length_b   1.000
_cell.length_c   1.000
_cell.angle_alpha   90.00
_cell.angle_beta   90.00
_cell.angle_gamma   90.00
#
_symmetry.space_group_name_H-M   'P 1'
#
loop_
_entity.id
_entity.type
_entity.pdbx_description
1 polymer ?
#
loop_
_entity_poly.entity_id
_entity_poly.type
_entity_poly.pdbx_seq_one_letter_code
_entity_poly.pdbx_strand_id
1 'polypeptide(L)'
;MAEQFQYNEISDQTSQMIDSNDEDSRLMSMLIYLLSLFSGIIGPIIIWVIKRKESKLVDKAGKNYFNFAISYTIWTIILTVIMLIPFIIGLSMNNDTAAIIGIIFYIVGIIALLVLCLLSFIFTIIACVKYYGGKEYLIPLSIRFFK
;
A
#
# COMPACT_ATOMS: atom_id res chain seq x y z
N MET A 1 -47.44 20.09 -15.25
CA MET A 1 -47.39 18.61 -15.28
C MET A 1 -46.13 18.14 -16.00
N ALA A 2 -45.85 18.59 -17.23
CA ALA A 2 -44.61 18.25 -17.96
C ALA A 2 -43.31 18.70 -17.27
N GLU A 3 -43.30 19.90 -16.65
CA GLU A 3 -42.11 20.40 -15.94
C GLU A 3 -41.76 19.59 -14.68
N GLN A 4 -42.77 19.06 -13.98
CA GLN A 4 -42.58 18.21 -12.80
C GLN A 4 -42.01 16.83 -13.19
N PHE A 5 -42.42 16.32 -14.34
CA PHE A 5 -41.88 15.08 -14.90
C PHE A 5 -40.39 15.25 -15.29
N GLN A 6 -40.06 16.35 -15.98
CA GLN A 6 -38.69 16.64 -16.36
C GLN A 6 -37.78 16.91 -15.15
N TYR A 7 -38.29 17.53 -14.08
CA TYR A 7 -37.54 17.70 -12.84
C TYR A 7 -37.19 16.36 -12.18
N ASN A 8 -38.15 15.43 -12.12
CA ASN A 8 -37.91 14.10 -11.54
C ASN A 8 -36.90 13.29 -12.36
N GLU A 9 -36.96 13.34 -13.69
CA GLU A 9 -35.94 12.69 -14.55
C GLU A 9 -34.54 13.27 -14.32
N ILE A 10 -34.41 14.60 -14.25
CA ILE A 10 -33.10 15.24 -14.00
C ILE A 10 -32.58 14.92 -12.60
N SER A 11 -33.46 14.87 -11.58
CA SER A 11 -33.05 14.51 -10.21
C SER A 11 -32.63 13.04 -10.11
N ASP A 12 -33.30 12.14 -10.84
CA ASP A 12 -32.95 10.73 -10.87
C ASP A 12 -31.61 10.53 -11.58
N GLN A 13 -31.39 11.18 -12.73
CA GLN A 13 -30.11 11.19 -13.43
C GLN A 13 -28.98 11.76 -12.57
N THR A 14 -29.25 12.85 -11.84
CA THR A 14 -28.30 13.49 -10.93
C THR A 14 -27.92 12.58 -9.77
N SER A 15 -28.88 11.84 -9.23
CA SER A 15 -28.63 10.90 -8.14
C SER A 15 -27.83 9.69 -8.64
N GLN A 16 -28.16 9.17 -9.82
CA GLN A 16 -27.44 8.06 -10.46
C GLN A 16 -25.98 8.43 -10.78
N MET A 17 -25.72 9.64 -11.30
CA MET A 17 -24.35 10.08 -11.61
C MET A 17 -23.50 10.34 -10.36
N ILE A 18 -24.12 10.69 -9.22
CA ILE A 18 -23.40 10.82 -7.96
C ILE A 18 -23.01 9.44 -7.42
N ASP A 19 -23.94 8.48 -7.49
CA ASP A 19 -23.72 7.10 -7.03
C ASP A 19 -22.64 6.38 -7.85
N SER A 20 -22.68 6.49 -9.19
CA SER A 20 -21.67 5.88 -10.06
C SER A 20 -20.27 6.48 -9.86
N ASN A 21 -20.16 7.79 -9.63
CA ASN A 21 -18.88 8.43 -9.34
C ASN A 21 -18.29 8.02 -7.97
N ASP A 22 -19.15 7.74 -6.97
CA ASP A 22 -18.71 7.19 -5.68
C ASP A 22 -18.23 5.75 -5.84
N GLU A 23 -19.00 4.92 -6.56
CA GLU A 23 -18.64 3.54 -6.85
C GLU A 23 -17.30 3.47 -7.61
N ASP A 24 -17.16 4.23 -8.70
CA ASP A 24 -15.91 4.32 -9.48
C ASP A 24 -14.74 4.76 -8.60
N SER A 25 -14.94 5.73 -7.72
CA SER A 25 -13.91 6.20 -6.79
C SER A 25 -13.45 5.08 -5.85
N ARG A 26 -14.37 4.27 -5.34
CA ARG A 26 -14.10 3.15 -4.44
C ARG A 26 -13.39 2.01 -5.15
N LEU A 27 -13.86 1.66 -6.35
CA LEU A 27 -13.27 0.63 -7.21
C LEU A 27 -11.83 1.00 -7.60
N MET A 28 -11.60 2.25 -8.04
CA MET A 28 -10.26 2.73 -8.40
C MET A 28 -9.33 2.76 -7.18
N SER A 29 -9.84 3.17 -6.02
CA SER A 29 -9.06 3.21 -4.77
C SER A 29 -8.66 1.81 -4.30
N MET A 30 -9.54 0.81 -4.39
CA MET A 30 -9.16 -0.57 -4.07
C MET A 30 -8.21 -1.15 -5.13
N LEU A 31 -8.38 -0.78 -6.41
CA LEU A 31 -7.55 -1.26 -7.51
C LEU A 31 -6.07 -0.89 -7.30
N ILE A 32 -5.80 0.29 -6.74
CA ILE A 32 -4.44 0.70 -6.34
C ILE A 32 -3.80 -0.39 -5.46
N TYR A 33 -4.49 -0.90 -4.45
CA TYR A 33 -3.94 -1.94 -3.58
C TYR A 33 -3.95 -3.32 -4.25
N LEU A 34 -4.99 -3.66 -5.01
CA LEU A 34 -5.09 -4.94 -5.69
C LEU A 34 -4.02 -5.12 -6.79
N LEU A 35 -3.83 -4.13 -7.65
CA LEU A 35 -2.80 -4.17 -8.70
C LEU A 35 -1.40 -4.15 -8.10
N SER A 36 -1.22 -3.58 -6.91
CA SER A 36 0.10 -3.52 -6.30
C SER A 36 0.70 -4.89 -6.03
N LEU A 37 -0.13 -5.91 -5.83
CA LEU A 37 0.29 -7.29 -5.60
C LEU A 37 0.98 -7.91 -6.83
N PHE A 38 0.57 -7.52 -8.03
CA PHE A 38 1.06 -8.11 -9.29
C PHE A 38 2.01 -7.20 -10.05
N SER A 39 1.76 -5.88 -10.01
CA SER A 39 2.52 -4.87 -10.77
C SER A 39 3.55 -4.13 -9.94
N GLY A 40 3.64 -4.42 -8.63
CA GLY A 40 4.44 -3.65 -7.69
C GLY A 40 3.93 -2.21 -7.62
N ILE A 41 4.80 -1.24 -7.94
CA ILE A 41 4.50 0.18 -7.80
C ILE A 41 3.86 0.77 -9.08
N ILE A 42 4.06 0.15 -10.24
CA ILE A 42 3.71 0.75 -11.55
C ILE A 42 2.19 0.89 -11.75
N GLY A 43 1.42 -0.20 -11.57
CA GLY A 43 -0.04 -0.15 -11.71
C GLY A 43 -0.70 0.88 -10.80
N PRO A 44 -0.39 0.88 -9.49
CA PRO A 44 -0.85 1.90 -8.55
C PRO A 44 -0.53 3.34 -8.98
N ILE A 45 0.66 3.61 -9.53
CA ILE A 45 1.05 4.94 -10.03
C ILE A 45 0.15 5.37 -11.19
N ILE A 46 -0.08 4.49 -12.16
CA ILE A 46 -0.87 4.82 -13.35
C ILE A 46 -2.28 5.23 -12.93
N ILE A 47 -2.92 4.43 -12.07
CA ILE A 47 -4.29 4.69 -11.60
C ILE A 47 -4.34 5.99 -10.79
N TRP A 48 -3.38 6.20 -9.88
CA TRP A 48 -3.35 7.42 -9.08
C TRP A 48 -3.18 8.66 -9.96
N VAL A 49 -2.27 8.66 -10.93
CA VAL A 49 -2.04 9.84 -11.79
C VAL A 49 -3.27 10.19 -12.64
N ILE A 50 -3.99 9.19 -13.16
CA ILE A 50 -5.20 9.40 -13.96
C ILE A 50 -6.34 9.94 -13.10
N LYS A 51 -6.63 9.28 -11.97
CA LYS A 51 -7.87 9.53 -11.19
C LYS A 51 -7.71 10.49 -10.02
N ARG A 52 -6.49 10.89 -9.63
CA ARG A 52 -6.25 11.79 -8.48
C ARG A 52 -6.95 13.15 -8.55
N LYS A 53 -7.18 13.70 -9.75
CA LYS A 53 -7.85 15.00 -9.91
C LYS A 53 -9.37 14.88 -9.87
N GLU A 54 -9.90 13.69 -10.16
CA GLU A 54 -11.33 13.42 -10.22
C GLU A 54 -11.91 13.03 -8.86
N SER A 55 -11.13 12.31 -8.03
CA SER A 55 -11.62 11.81 -6.75
C SER A 55 -10.64 12.02 -5.60
N LYS A 56 -11.12 12.68 -4.53
CA LYS A 56 -10.37 12.85 -3.28
C LYS A 56 -10.07 11.52 -2.59
N LEU A 57 -10.95 10.52 -2.74
CA LEU A 57 -10.74 9.19 -2.16
C LEU A 57 -9.56 8.50 -2.84
N VAL A 58 -9.49 8.57 -4.17
CA VAL A 58 -8.41 7.99 -4.97
C VAL A 58 -7.08 8.71 -4.72
N ASP A 59 -7.09 10.04 -4.59
CA ASP A 59 -5.86 10.79 -4.24
C ASP A 59 -5.30 10.36 -2.89
N LYS A 60 -6.18 10.22 -1.88
CA LYS A 60 -5.80 9.72 -0.55
C LYS A 60 -5.33 8.27 -0.58
N ALA A 61 -6.02 7.39 -1.30
CA ALA A 61 -5.65 5.99 -1.48
C ALA A 61 -4.24 5.86 -2.08
N GLY A 62 -3.97 6.59 -3.17
CA GLY A 62 -2.66 6.61 -3.79
C GLY A 62 -1.58 7.14 -2.85
N LYS A 63 -1.79 8.30 -2.20
CA LYS A 63 -0.82 8.84 -1.22
C LYS A 63 -0.53 7.87 -0.08
N ASN A 64 -1.56 7.24 0.49
CA ASN A 64 -1.41 6.26 1.57
C ASN A 64 -0.67 5.01 1.09
N TYR A 65 -0.95 4.53 -0.13
CA TYR A 65 -0.21 3.44 -0.76
C TYR A 65 1.27 3.79 -0.96
N PHE A 66 1.59 4.99 -1.49
CA PHE A 66 2.99 5.39 -1.70
C PHE A 66 3.74 5.59 -0.39
N ASN A 67 3.10 6.17 0.61
CA ASN A 67 3.65 6.26 1.96
C ASN A 67 4.00 4.86 2.50
N PHE A 68 3.08 3.90 2.33
CA PHE A 68 3.31 2.50 2.68
C PHE A 68 4.49 1.88 1.91
N ALA A 69 4.48 1.96 0.57
CA ALA A 69 5.49 1.35 -0.29
C ALA A 69 6.90 1.87 0.02
N ILE A 70 7.04 3.20 0.16
CA ILE A 70 8.32 3.84 0.50
C ILE A 70 8.77 3.42 1.91
N SER A 71 7.87 3.45 2.88
CA SER A 71 8.22 3.12 4.27
C SER A 71 8.66 1.68 4.42
N TYR A 72 7.92 0.74 3.83
CA TYR A 72 8.27 -0.67 3.89
C TYR A 72 9.57 -0.98 3.14
N THR A 73 9.85 -0.25 2.06
CA THR A 73 11.13 -0.33 1.35
C THR A 73 12.29 0.18 2.23
N ILE A 74 12.08 1.26 2.98
CA ILE A 74 13.07 1.76 3.95
C ILE A 74 13.31 0.72 5.04
N TRP A 75 12.25 0.14 5.62
CA TRP A 75 12.36 -0.89 6.65
C TRP A 75 13.11 -2.14 6.13
N THR A 76 12.84 -2.59 4.90
CA THR A 76 13.56 -3.73 4.32
C THR A 76 15.04 -3.42 4.09
N ILE A 77 15.38 -2.20 3.63
CA ILE A 77 16.78 -1.78 3.46
C ILE A 77 17.50 -1.74 4.80
N ILE A 78 16.90 -1.14 5.83
CA ILE A 78 17.49 -1.07 7.18
C ILE A 78 17.74 -2.48 7.73
N LEU A 79 16.75 -3.37 7.65
CA LEU A 79 16.88 -4.76 8.10
C LEU A 79 17.94 -5.54 7.31
N THR A 80 18.07 -5.27 6.01
CA THR A 80 19.08 -5.90 5.16
C THR A 80 20.49 -5.43 5.52
N VAL A 81 20.67 -4.13 5.79
CA VAL A 81 21.98 -3.59 6.19
C VAL A 81 22.38 -4.09 7.58
N ILE A 82 21.47 -4.06 8.56
CA ILE A 82 21.76 -4.48 9.92
C ILE A 82 22.08 -5.98 10.01
N MET A 83 21.47 -6.83 9.17
CA MET A 83 21.78 -8.27 9.15
C MET A 83 23.09 -8.59 8.40
N LEU A 84 23.44 -7.84 7.34
CA LEU A 84 24.62 -8.11 6.53
C LEU A 84 25.93 -7.73 7.22
N ILE A 85 25.96 -6.62 7.98
CA ILE A 85 27.21 -6.14 8.61
C ILE A 85 27.78 -7.18 9.60
N PRO A 86 27.02 -7.67 10.60
CA PRO A 86 27.53 -8.68 11.54
C PRO A 86 27.82 -10.02 10.85
N PHE A 87 27.05 -10.37 9.83
CA PHE A 87 27.27 -11.59 9.05
C PHE A 87 28.64 -11.56 8.34
N ILE A 88 28.96 -10.47 7.64
CA ILE A 88 30.24 -10.29 6.95
C ILE A 88 31.40 -10.27 7.95
N ILE A 89 31.24 -9.54 9.07
CA ILE A 89 32.27 -9.50 10.13
C ILE A 89 32.50 -10.90 10.70
N GLY A 90 31.43 -11.64 11.00
CA GLY A 90 31.51 -13.01 11.51
C GLY A 90 32.28 -13.95 10.59
N LEU A 91 32.09 -13.82 9.27
CA LEU A 91 32.84 -14.61 8.27
C LEU A 91 34.30 -14.18 8.12
N SER A 92 34.63 -12.91 8.37
CA SER A 92 35.99 -12.39 8.20
C SER A 92 36.93 -12.71 9.36
N MET A 93 36.41 -13.03 10.54
CA MET A 93 37.17 -13.10 11.80
C MET A 93 37.94 -14.41 12.02
N ASN A 94 38.07 -15.28 10.99
CA ASN A 94 38.76 -16.58 11.02
C ASN A 94 38.62 -17.40 12.34
N ASN A 95 37.47 -17.27 13.00
CA ASN A 95 37.14 -17.87 14.28
C ASN A 95 35.75 -18.51 14.16
N ASP A 96 35.68 -19.82 14.40
CA ASP A 96 34.47 -20.62 14.25
C ASP A 96 33.31 -20.10 15.10
N THR A 97 33.60 -19.60 16.31
CA THR A 97 32.57 -19.07 17.22
C THR A 97 31.92 -17.79 16.69
N ALA A 98 32.71 -16.89 16.09
CA ALA A 98 32.21 -15.66 15.51
C ALA A 98 31.36 -15.92 14.25
N ALA A 99 31.76 -16.91 13.43
CA ALA A 99 31.00 -17.33 12.26
C ALA A 99 29.62 -17.87 12.65
N ILE A 100 29.53 -18.71 13.68
CA ILE A 100 28.24 -19.26 14.17
C ILE A 100 27.32 -18.14 14.64
N ILE A 101 27.82 -17.17 15.42
CA ILE A 101 27.02 -16.02 15.89
C ILE A 101 26.50 -15.19 14.72
N GLY A 102 27.36 -14.91 13.72
CA GLY A 102 26.97 -14.19 12.51
C GLY A 102 25.87 -14.90 11.72
N ILE A 103 25.94 -16.23 11.60
CA ILE A 103 24.92 -17.05 10.93
C ILE A 103 23.59 -17.03 11.70
N ILE A 104 23.61 -17.15 13.03
CA ILE A 104 22.39 -17.06 13.85
C ILE A 104 21.72 -15.70 13.65
N PHE A 105 22.50 -14.62 13.71
CA PHE A 105 21.97 -13.26 13.50
C PHE A 105 21.37 -13.08 12.09
N TYR A 106 22.02 -13.66 11.07
CA TYR A 106 21.51 -13.66 9.71
C TYR A 106 20.18 -14.41 9.58
N ILE A 107 20.04 -15.58 10.21
CA ILE A 107 18.78 -16.34 10.23
C ILE A 107 17.67 -15.54 10.92
N VAL A 108 17.97 -14.90 12.05
CA VAL A 108 17.02 -14.01 12.74
C VAL A 108 16.60 -12.84 11.85
N GLY A 109 17.54 -12.24 11.12
CA GLY A 109 17.27 -11.19 10.13
C GLY A 109 16.34 -11.66 9.01
N ILE A 110 16.56 -12.86 8.47
CA ILE A 110 15.67 -13.47 7.47
C ILE A 110 14.26 -13.68 8.03
N ILE A 111 14.14 -14.20 9.26
CA ILE A 111 12.83 -14.39 9.90
C ILE A 111 12.11 -13.04 10.05
N ALA A 112 12.82 -11.99 10.47
CA ALA A 112 12.26 -10.64 10.56
C ALA A 112 11.78 -10.10 9.20
N LEU A 113 12.54 -10.33 8.11
CA LEU A 113 12.13 -9.96 6.75
C LEU A 113 10.90 -10.73 6.28
N LEU A 114 10.78 -12.03 6.60
CA LEU A 114 9.60 -12.82 6.28
C LEU A 114 8.35 -12.31 7.03
N VAL A 115 8.49 -11.97 8.31
CA VAL A 115 7.40 -11.37 9.09
C VAL A 115 6.99 -10.03 8.49
N LEU A 116 7.95 -9.18 8.10
CA LEU A 116 7.65 -7.90 7.46
C LEU A 116 6.95 -8.08 6.11
N CYS A 117 7.36 -9.06 5.31
CA CYS A 117 6.72 -9.43 4.05
C CYS A 117 5.26 -9.85 4.27
N LEU A 118 5.00 -10.76 5.23
CA LEU A 118 3.65 -11.18 5.59
C LEU A 118 2.78 -10.02 6.07
N LEU A 119 3.32 -9.13 6.92
CA LEU A 119 2.62 -7.93 7.37
C LEU A 119 2.25 -7.02 6.19
N SER A 120 3.18 -6.78 5.27
CA SER A 120 2.95 -5.95 4.09
C SER A 120 1.83 -6.51 3.21
N PHE A 121 1.77 -7.83 3.05
CA PHE A 121 0.73 -8.52 2.31
C PHE A 121 -0.63 -8.39 3.01
N ILE A 122 -0.70 -8.70 4.31
CA ILE A 122 -1.94 -8.61 5.11
C ILE A 122 -2.51 -7.19 5.08
N PHE A 123 -1.67 -6.17 5.28
CA PHE A 123 -2.13 -4.78 5.26
C PHE A 123 -2.60 -4.32 3.88
N THR A 124 -2.02 -4.85 2.80
CA THR A 124 -2.49 -4.57 1.44
C THR A 124 -3.91 -5.12 1.23
N ILE A 125 -4.20 -6.34 1.71
CA ILE A 125 -5.54 -6.93 1.65
C ILE A 125 -6.54 -6.12 2.49
N ILE A 126 -6.17 -5.74 3.72
CA ILE A 126 -7.04 -4.92 4.59
C ILE A 126 -7.32 -3.56 3.95
N ALA A 127 -6.33 -2.94 3.33
CA ALA A 127 -6.50 -1.69 2.60
C ALA A 127 -7.49 -1.86 1.45
N CYS A 128 -7.32 -2.89 0.63
CA CYS A 128 -8.24 -3.20 -0.47
C CYS A 128 -9.70 -3.30 0.01
N VAL A 129 -9.95 -4.07 1.08
CA VAL A 129 -11.30 -4.25 1.64
C VAL A 129 -11.86 -2.95 2.20
N LYS A 130 -11.06 -2.13 2.89
CA LYS A 130 -11.52 -0.86 3.46
C LYS A 130 -11.86 0.19 2.39
N TYR A 131 -11.03 0.29 1.35
CA TYR A 131 -11.28 1.22 0.25
C TYR A 131 -12.46 0.79 -0.63
N TYR A 132 -12.74 -0.51 -0.76
CA TYR A 132 -13.99 -0.98 -1.35
C TYR A 132 -15.22 -0.48 -0.57
N GLY A 133 -15.12 -0.38 0.75
CA GLY A 133 -16.14 0.24 1.60
C GLY A 133 -16.13 1.78 1.63
N GLY A 134 -15.31 2.44 0.81
CA GLY A 134 -15.18 3.91 0.79
C GLY A 134 -14.47 4.52 2.01
N LYS A 135 -13.86 3.69 2.86
CA LYS A 135 -13.18 4.14 4.08
C LYS A 135 -11.69 4.26 3.84
N GLU A 136 -11.14 5.42 4.22
CA GLU A 136 -9.70 5.64 4.24
C GLU A 136 -9.02 4.68 5.22
N TYR A 137 -7.90 4.10 4.80
CA TYR A 137 -7.08 3.26 5.67
C TYR A 137 -5.63 3.71 5.66
N LEU A 138 -5.09 3.94 6.85
CA LEU A 138 -3.69 4.23 7.09
C LEU A 138 -3.00 2.94 7.48
N ILE A 139 -2.06 2.51 6.66
CA ILE A 139 -1.32 1.27 6.92
C ILE A 139 -0.35 1.51 8.09
N PRO A 140 -0.35 0.66 9.14
CA PRO A 140 0.61 0.75 10.24
C PRO A 140 2.06 0.69 9.72
N LEU A 141 3.00 1.27 10.47
CA LEU A 141 4.43 1.35 10.09
C LEU A 141 4.71 2.15 8.80
N SER A 142 3.70 2.83 8.22
CA SER A 142 3.91 3.80 7.15
C SER A 142 4.20 5.19 7.71
N ILE A 143 5.33 5.75 7.28
CA ILE A 143 5.75 7.14 7.49
C ILE A 143 4.99 8.00 6.47
N ARG A 144 4.38 9.09 6.94
CA ARG A 144 3.55 9.97 6.12
C ARG A 144 4.44 10.99 5.40
N PHE A 145 4.89 10.66 4.20
CA PHE A 145 5.61 11.60 3.34
C PHE A 145 4.67 12.56 2.62
N PHE A 146 3.55 12.02 2.11
CA PHE A 146 2.49 12.78 1.46
C PHE A 146 1.28 12.91 2.39
N LYS A 147 0.78 14.14 2.55
CA LYS A 147 -0.41 14.46 3.36
C LYS A 147 -1.66 14.64 2.50
#